data_AF-A0A7X6SJZ0-F1
#
_entry.id   AF-A0A7X6SJZ0-F1
#
_cell.length_a   1.000
_cell.length_b   1.000
_cell.length_c   1.000
_cell.angle_alpha   90.00
_cell.angle_beta   90.00
_cell.angle_gamma   90.00
#
_symmetry.space_group_name_H-M   'P 1'
#
loop_
_entity.id
_entity.type
_entity.pdbx_description
1 polymer ?
#
loop_
_entity_poly.entity_id
_entity_poly.type
_entity_poly.pdbx_seq_one_letter_code
_entity_poly.pdbx_strand_id
1 'polypeptide(L)'
;MARQSVSTERDADVEVLLDVWDPKYRTAEYLGEAIDSLRTEHGNPSQRFGVYVIAGLDPRSGLGRAVEVERFGESYENDVHLLRDLYGDFEDAGVTELICVVDHEERRPCGVIRLVRNTAELGCRILNDLQAHGDNGWGMTWEEIAAASDFAARTPEEIIDIPTIAVSKAYQGHREVDGISKALYAMVFQHALRSSAETWVCSLERVPYILVQVSSVYVMNEFRGVESKPYYGAPDTVPLWSNFRHHEAYLRKYHPSAHAMFTHSDGLTERYYFGFSEPAQWEPLSEEVIDLRLYSDVPTS
;
A
#
# COMPACT_ATOMS: atom_id res chain seq x y z
N MET A 1 -12.60 -19.40 -61.06
CA MET A 1 -12.84 -19.75 -59.65
C MET A 1 -11.57 -19.46 -58.86
N ALA A 2 -11.67 -18.53 -57.89
CA ALA A 2 -10.92 -18.46 -56.61
C ALA A 2 -9.37 -18.26 -56.68
N ARG A 3 -8.71 -17.40 -55.90
CA ARG A 3 -9.04 -16.55 -54.74
C ARG A 3 -8.18 -15.27 -54.81
N GLN A 4 -8.80 -14.10 -54.61
CA GLN A 4 -8.09 -12.91 -54.16
C GLN A 4 -7.72 -13.11 -52.68
N SER A 5 -6.44 -12.96 -52.35
CA SER A 5 -5.98 -12.88 -50.97
C SER A 5 -6.38 -11.53 -50.41
N VAL A 6 -7.42 -11.50 -49.58
CA VAL A 6 -7.73 -10.37 -48.72
C VAL A 6 -6.68 -10.38 -47.61
N SER A 7 -5.77 -9.41 -47.64
CA SER A 7 -4.94 -9.07 -46.49
C SER A 7 -5.86 -8.38 -45.47
N THR A 8 -6.31 -9.13 -44.46
CA THR A 8 -6.83 -8.52 -43.25
C THR A 8 -5.63 -7.97 -42.47
N GLU A 9 -5.40 -6.67 -42.61
CA GLU A 9 -4.75 -5.87 -41.57
C GLU A 9 -5.47 -6.20 -40.26
N ARG A 10 -4.79 -6.93 -39.39
CA ARG A 10 -5.22 -7.03 -37.99
C ARG A 10 -4.87 -5.67 -37.40
N ASP A 11 -5.90 -4.88 -37.16
CA ASP A 11 -5.83 -3.78 -36.21
C ASP A 11 -5.08 -4.30 -34.98
N ALA A 12 -3.91 -3.71 -34.71
CA ALA A 12 -3.26 -3.89 -33.44
C ALA A 12 -4.22 -3.29 -32.42
N ASP A 13 -4.90 -4.16 -31.67
CA ASP A 13 -5.62 -3.78 -30.47
C ASP A 13 -4.60 -3.02 -29.60
N VAL A 14 -4.67 -1.69 -29.64
CA VAL A 14 -3.99 -0.84 -28.67
C VAL A 14 -4.70 -1.16 -27.37
N GLU A 15 -4.11 -2.07 -26.60
CA GLU A 15 -4.50 -2.32 -25.23
C GLU A 15 -4.34 -0.99 -24.51
N VAL A 16 -5.46 -0.28 -24.33
CA VAL A 16 -5.48 0.98 -23.60
C VAL A 16 -5.22 0.60 -22.15
N LEU A 17 -3.95 0.62 -21.76
CA LEU A 17 -3.55 0.52 -20.36
C LEU A 17 -4.33 1.60 -19.59
N LEU A 18 -5.16 1.12 -18.67
CA LEU A 18 -5.98 1.96 -17.79
C LEU A 18 -5.04 2.84 -16.95
N ASP A 19 -4.98 4.13 -17.25
CA ASP A 19 -4.18 5.08 -16.45
C ASP A 19 -4.94 5.46 -15.16
N VAL A 20 -4.78 4.68 -14.10
CA VAL A 20 -5.36 4.92 -12.76
C VAL A 20 -4.86 6.22 -12.10
N TRP A 21 -3.83 6.87 -12.67
CA TRP A 21 -3.38 8.19 -12.25
C TRP A 21 -4.13 9.34 -12.92
N ASP A 22 -5.03 9.07 -13.86
CA ASP A 22 -5.86 10.10 -14.51
C ASP A 22 -6.68 10.88 -13.46
N PRO A 23 -6.67 12.24 -13.50
CA PRO A 23 -7.41 13.07 -12.56
C PRO A 23 -8.92 12.81 -12.51
N LYS A 24 -9.53 12.21 -13.55
CA LYS A 24 -10.95 11.84 -13.53
C LYS A 24 -11.29 10.91 -12.37
N TYR A 25 -10.35 10.05 -11.95
CA TYR A 25 -10.51 9.09 -10.85
C TYR A 25 -10.40 9.71 -9.46
N ARG A 26 -10.23 11.03 -9.36
CA ARG A 26 -10.14 11.76 -8.09
C ARG A 26 -11.13 12.93 -8.00
N THR A 27 -12.10 12.99 -8.92
CA THR A 27 -13.21 13.95 -8.83
C THR A 27 -14.20 13.54 -7.73
N ALA A 28 -14.85 14.50 -7.08
CA ALA A 28 -15.81 14.20 -6.01
C ALA A 28 -16.96 13.29 -6.48
N GLU A 29 -17.42 13.45 -7.73
CA GLU A 29 -18.43 12.61 -8.35
C GLU A 29 -17.94 11.16 -8.48
N TYR A 30 -16.78 10.96 -9.11
CA TYR A 30 -16.19 9.63 -9.28
C TYR A 30 -15.92 8.94 -7.93
N LEU A 31 -15.37 9.67 -6.95
CA LEU A 31 -15.08 9.10 -5.62
C LEU A 31 -16.37 8.64 -4.93
N GLY A 32 -17.46 9.40 -5.06
CA GLY A 32 -18.76 8.98 -4.54
C GLY A 32 -19.31 7.74 -5.23
N GLU A 33 -19.18 7.64 -6.56
CA GLU A 33 -19.57 6.45 -7.32
C GLU A 33 -18.73 5.21 -6.97
N ALA A 34 -17.41 5.38 -6.79
CA ALA A 34 -16.51 4.32 -6.37
C ALA A 34 -16.90 3.77 -4.98
N ILE A 35 -17.28 4.64 -4.05
CA ILE A 35 -17.77 4.26 -2.71
C ILE A 35 -19.09 3.50 -2.81
N ASP A 36 -20.05 3.98 -3.60
CA ASP A 36 -21.34 3.30 -3.77
C ASP A 36 -21.17 1.93 -4.45
N SER A 37 -20.22 1.83 -5.38
CA SER A 37 -19.84 0.57 -6.01
C SER A 37 -19.29 -0.43 -4.99
N LEU A 38 -18.31 -0.04 -4.17
CA LEU A 38 -17.76 -0.89 -3.09
C LEU A 38 -18.86 -1.28 -2.10
N ARG A 39 -19.69 -0.32 -1.68
CA ARG A 39 -20.79 -0.57 -0.76
C ARG A 39 -21.78 -1.60 -1.32
N THR A 40 -22.10 -1.51 -2.60
CA THR A 40 -23.00 -2.44 -3.29
C THR A 40 -22.38 -3.84 -3.40
N GLU A 41 -21.12 -3.93 -3.83
CA GLU A 41 -20.36 -5.18 -3.92
C GLU A 41 -20.34 -5.95 -2.60
N HIS A 42 -20.22 -5.20 -1.49
CA HIS A 42 -20.17 -5.74 -0.14
C HIS A 42 -21.54 -5.88 0.56
N GLY A 43 -22.64 -5.90 -0.20
CA GLY A 43 -23.97 -6.22 0.32
C GLY A 43 -24.67 -5.08 1.07
N ASN A 44 -24.29 -3.83 0.79
CA ASN A 44 -24.85 -2.62 1.37
C ASN A 44 -24.75 -2.56 2.91
N PRO A 45 -23.54 -2.53 3.47
CA PRO A 45 -23.36 -2.36 4.91
C PRO A 45 -24.09 -1.12 5.44
N SER A 46 -24.58 -1.25 6.67
CA SER A 46 -25.30 -0.19 7.39
C SER A 46 -24.37 0.73 8.17
N GLN A 47 -23.13 0.32 8.39
CA GLN A 47 -22.11 1.12 9.04
C GLN A 47 -21.81 2.38 8.22
N ARG A 48 -21.63 3.51 8.92
CA ARG A 48 -21.23 4.78 8.28
C ARG A 48 -19.89 4.65 7.59
N PHE A 49 -18.92 3.95 8.19
CA PHE A 49 -17.61 3.79 7.59
C PHE A 49 -17.41 2.39 7.00
N GLY A 50 -16.71 2.31 5.87
CA GLY A 50 -16.23 1.08 5.27
C GLY A 50 -14.71 1.07 5.21
N VAL A 51 -14.11 -0.11 5.37
CA VAL A 51 -12.67 -0.35 5.24
C VAL A 51 -12.48 -1.43 4.18
N TYR A 52 -11.83 -1.08 3.08
CA TYR A 52 -11.72 -1.91 1.88
C TYR A 52 -10.27 -2.08 1.46
N VAL A 53 -9.90 -3.28 1.01
CA VAL A 53 -8.62 -3.54 0.32
C VAL A 53 -8.89 -3.45 -1.18
N ILE A 54 -8.15 -2.58 -1.88
CA ILE A 54 -8.37 -2.30 -3.30
C ILE A 54 -7.05 -2.48 -4.04
N ALA A 55 -7.04 -3.27 -5.11
CA ALA A 55 -5.85 -3.44 -5.95
C ALA A 55 -5.41 -2.12 -6.58
N GLY A 56 -4.11 -1.91 -6.76
CA GLY A 56 -3.55 -0.66 -7.29
C GLY A 56 -4.06 -0.29 -8.68
N LEU A 57 -4.33 -1.28 -9.53
CA LEU A 57 -4.86 -1.08 -10.88
C LEU A 57 -6.39 -1.02 -10.96
N ASP A 58 -7.11 -1.25 -9.85
CA ASP A 58 -8.56 -1.03 -9.82
C ASP A 58 -8.82 0.48 -9.86
N PRO A 59 -9.64 1.02 -10.78
CA PRO A 59 -10.01 2.45 -10.81
C PRO A 59 -10.43 3.05 -9.46
N ARG A 60 -11.09 2.24 -8.61
CA ARG A 60 -11.58 2.65 -7.28
C ARG A 60 -10.44 2.94 -6.30
N SER A 61 -9.22 2.50 -6.57
CA SER A 61 -8.02 2.89 -5.81
C SER A 61 -7.72 4.39 -5.91
N GLY A 62 -8.38 5.12 -6.83
CA GLY A 62 -8.46 6.58 -6.82
C GLY A 62 -8.89 7.17 -5.46
N LEU A 63 -9.66 6.41 -4.66
CA LEU A 63 -10.02 6.75 -3.27
C LEU A 63 -8.79 6.98 -2.39
N GLY A 64 -7.84 6.06 -2.41
CA GLY A 64 -6.61 6.18 -1.64
C GLY A 64 -5.71 7.29 -2.15
N ARG A 65 -5.50 7.35 -3.47
CA ARG A 65 -4.67 8.40 -4.09
C ARG A 65 -5.21 9.81 -3.85
N ALA A 66 -6.53 9.99 -3.79
CA ALA A 66 -7.13 11.28 -3.46
C ALA A 66 -6.71 11.75 -2.05
N VAL A 67 -6.65 10.85 -1.07
CA VAL A 67 -6.19 11.15 0.29
C VAL A 67 -4.68 11.40 0.32
N GLU A 68 -3.88 10.60 -0.39
CA GLU A 68 -2.43 10.81 -0.48
C GLU A 68 -2.07 12.17 -1.08
N VAL A 69 -2.67 12.53 -2.23
CA VAL A 69 -2.45 13.81 -2.90
C VAL A 69 -2.89 14.98 -2.01
N GLU A 70 -4.06 14.89 -1.36
CA GLU A 70 -4.52 15.93 -0.42
C GLU A 70 -3.51 16.15 0.71
N ARG A 71 -2.97 15.06 1.26
CA ARG A 71 -2.18 15.09 2.47
C ARG A 71 -0.71 15.40 2.22
N PHE A 72 -0.09 14.69 1.30
CA PHE A 72 1.32 14.90 0.98
C PHE A 72 1.55 16.15 0.15
N GLY A 73 0.59 16.56 -0.69
CA GLY A 73 0.66 17.84 -1.38
C GLY A 73 0.68 19.05 -0.43
N GLU A 74 -0.10 19.02 0.66
CA GLU A 74 -0.07 20.11 1.64
C GLU A 74 1.14 20.03 2.58
N SER A 75 1.50 18.83 3.03
CA SER A 75 2.55 18.69 4.05
C SER A 75 3.96 18.73 3.47
N TYR A 76 4.15 18.26 2.24
CA TYR A 76 5.48 18.04 1.65
C TYR A 76 5.60 18.54 0.21
N GLU A 77 4.57 19.20 -0.34
CA GLU A 77 4.51 19.64 -1.74
C GLU A 77 4.58 18.49 -2.76
N ASN A 78 4.22 17.26 -2.35
CA ASN A 78 4.19 16.10 -3.23
C ASN A 78 2.94 16.14 -4.12
N ASP A 79 3.13 16.35 -5.42
CA ASP A 79 2.06 16.34 -6.40
C ASP A 79 1.79 14.93 -6.94
N VAL A 80 0.77 14.82 -7.81
CA VAL A 80 0.40 13.54 -8.43
C VAL A 80 1.49 12.97 -9.33
N HIS A 81 2.30 13.83 -9.96
CA HIS A 81 3.37 13.38 -10.84
C HIS A 81 4.47 12.71 -10.03
N LEU A 82 4.89 13.32 -8.93
CA LEU A 82 5.82 12.71 -8.00
C LEU A 82 5.27 11.39 -7.46
N LEU A 83 4.03 11.35 -6.96
CA LEU A 83 3.48 10.08 -6.44
C LEU A 83 3.42 8.98 -7.51
N ARG A 84 3.13 9.33 -8.77
CA ARG A 84 3.20 8.39 -9.90
C ARG A 84 4.63 7.92 -10.15
N ASP A 85 5.61 8.83 -10.15
CA ASP A 85 7.02 8.47 -10.31
C ASP A 85 7.51 7.56 -9.16
N LEU A 86 6.93 7.73 -7.96
CA LEU A 86 7.32 6.92 -6.81
C LEU A 86 6.71 5.52 -6.80
N TYR A 87 5.48 5.38 -7.29
CA TYR A 87 4.65 4.17 -7.09
C TYR A 87 4.17 3.51 -8.37
N GLY A 88 4.24 4.17 -9.53
CA GLY A 88 3.68 3.72 -10.80
C GLY A 88 4.19 2.34 -11.21
N ASP A 89 5.51 2.13 -11.18
CA ASP A 89 6.11 0.83 -11.56
C ASP A 89 5.60 -0.33 -10.69
N PHE A 90 5.37 -0.10 -9.39
CA PHE A 90 4.82 -1.11 -8.47
C PHE A 90 3.33 -1.36 -8.71
N GLU A 91 2.59 -0.36 -9.17
CA GLU A 91 1.18 -0.51 -9.53
C GLU A 91 1.03 -1.25 -10.86
N ASP A 92 1.81 -0.87 -11.87
CA ASP A 92 1.83 -1.50 -13.18
C ASP A 92 2.25 -2.97 -13.10
N ALA A 93 3.15 -3.31 -12.15
CA ALA A 93 3.52 -4.69 -11.84
C ALA A 93 2.45 -5.49 -11.05
N GLY A 94 1.34 -4.86 -10.64
CA GLY A 94 0.25 -5.52 -9.91
C GLY A 94 0.59 -5.91 -8.47
N VAL A 95 1.64 -5.34 -7.89
CA VAL A 95 2.12 -5.66 -6.53
C VAL A 95 1.69 -4.65 -5.48
N THR A 96 0.78 -3.74 -5.84
CA THR A 96 0.31 -2.66 -4.98
C THR A 96 -1.16 -2.86 -4.61
N GLU A 97 -1.47 -2.60 -3.35
CA GLU A 97 -2.84 -2.52 -2.83
C GLU A 97 -3.01 -1.27 -1.96
N LEU A 98 -4.23 -0.76 -1.89
CA LEU A 98 -4.60 0.34 -1.03
C LEU A 98 -5.70 -0.10 -0.07
N ILE A 99 -5.42 -0.04 1.22
CA ILE A 99 -6.42 -0.13 2.26
C ILE A 99 -7.06 1.24 2.41
N CYS A 100 -8.33 1.37 2.03
CA CYS A 100 -9.07 2.61 2.06
C CYS A 100 -10.16 2.58 3.13
N VAL A 101 -10.20 3.59 3.99
CA VAL A 101 -11.36 3.90 4.83
C VAL A 101 -12.20 4.95 4.12
N VAL A 102 -13.50 4.72 4.01
CA VAL A 102 -14.47 5.61 3.36
C VAL A 102 -15.66 5.88 4.26
N ASP A 103 -16.31 7.03 4.09
CA ASP A 103 -17.57 7.41 4.71
C ASP A 103 -18.70 7.18 3.70
N HIS A 104 -19.54 6.18 3.94
CA HIS A 104 -20.69 5.83 3.11
C HIS A 104 -21.79 6.90 3.13
N GLU A 105 -21.88 7.68 4.20
CA GLU A 105 -22.90 8.73 4.32
C GLU A 105 -22.46 10.00 3.60
N GLU A 106 -21.22 10.42 3.83
CA GLU A 106 -20.64 11.61 3.21
C GLU A 106 -20.09 11.39 1.79
N ARG A 107 -20.04 10.12 1.34
CA ARG A 107 -19.51 9.66 0.05
C ARG A 107 -18.10 10.20 -0.21
N ARG A 108 -17.22 10.09 0.79
CA ARG A 108 -15.84 10.61 0.75
C ARG A 108 -14.82 9.61 1.31
N PRO A 109 -13.59 9.57 0.76
CA PRO A 109 -12.50 8.82 1.38
C PRO A 109 -12.00 9.51 2.65
N CYS A 110 -11.73 8.73 3.68
CA CYS A 110 -11.35 9.21 5.01
C CYS A 110 -9.87 8.95 5.33
N GLY A 111 -9.33 7.84 4.86
CA GLY A 111 -7.96 7.43 5.17
C GLY A 111 -7.47 6.33 4.26
N VAL A 112 -6.15 6.19 4.18
CA VAL A 112 -5.49 5.23 3.30
C VAL A 112 -4.22 4.70 3.95
N ILE A 113 -3.94 3.42 3.70
CA ILE A 113 -2.61 2.84 3.77
C ILE A 113 -2.31 2.18 2.42
N ARG A 114 -1.17 2.51 1.82
CA ARG A 114 -0.64 1.80 0.65
C ARG A 114 0.20 0.63 1.12
N LEU A 115 0.03 -0.50 0.45
CA LEU A 115 0.85 -1.69 0.60
C LEU A 115 1.54 -1.98 -0.73
N VAL A 116 2.82 -2.29 -0.68
CA VAL A 116 3.60 -2.75 -1.83
C VAL A 116 4.24 -4.07 -1.44
N ARG A 117 3.91 -5.14 -2.13
CA ARG A 117 4.62 -6.40 -1.98
C ARG A 117 6.03 -6.26 -2.53
N ASN A 118 6.99 -6.70 -1.74
CA ASN A 118 8.35 -6.85 -2.21
C ASN A 118 8.47 -8.08 -3.13
N THR A 119 9.19 -7.93 -4.24
CA THR A 119 9.44 -9.04 -5.18
C THR A 119 10.93 -9.18 -5.44
N ALA A 120 11.36 -10.36 -5.89
CA ALA A 120 12.75 -10.59 -6.27
C ALA A 120 13.26 -9.64 -7.38
N GLU A 121 12.38 -9.24 -8.30
CA GLU A 121 12.74 -8.44 -9.48
C GLU A 121 12.67 -6.93 -9.22
N LEU A 122 11.56 -6.46 -8.65
CA LEU A 122 11.30 -5.02 -8.46
C LEU A 122 11.72 -4.52 -7.07
N GLY A 123 11.88 -5.43 -6.10
CA GLY A 123 12.00 -5.05 -4.69
C GLY A 123 10.70 -4.43 -4.17
N CYS A 124 10.83 -3.52 -3.21
CA CYS A 124 9.77 -2.64 -2.74
C CYS A 124 10.34 -1.24 -2.51
N ARG A 125 9.46 -0.24 -2.38
CA ARG A 125 9.84 1.17 -2.33
C ARG A 125 10.92 1.45 -1.28
N ILE A 126 10.66 1.11 -0.03
CA ILE A 126 11.55 1.47 1.08
C ILE A 126 12.89 0.73 1.04
N LEU A 127 12.90 -0.55 0.65
CA LEU A 127 14.17 -1.27 0.51
C LEU A 127 14.99 -0.77 -0.69
N ASN A 128 14.33 -0.32 -1.75
CA ASN A 128 15.00 0.32 -2.88
C ASN A 128 15.59 1.67 -2.47
N ASP A 129 14.87 2.47 -1.68
CA ASP A 129 15.38 3.76 -1.18
C ASP A 129 16.50 3.63 -0.15
N LEU A 130 16.47 2.59 0.68
CA LEU A 130 17.61 2.31 1.56
C LEU A 130 18.89 2.06 0.74
N GLN A 131 18.77 1.42 -0.42
CA GLN A 131 19.91 1.16 -1.31
C GLN A 131 20.28 2.35 -2.20
N ALA A 132 19.31 3.18 -2.56
CA ALA A 132 19.53 4.33 -3.42
C ALA A 132 20.52 5.32 -2.80
N HIS A 133 21.30 5.99 -3.66
CA HIS A 133 22.17 7.09 -3.24
C HIS A 133 21.49 8.45 -3.44
N GLY A 134 21.96 9.47 -2.74
CA GLY A 134 21.51 10.85 -2.89
C GLY A 134 20.48 11.29 -1.85
N ASP A 135 19.81 12.41 -2.12
CA ASP A 135 19.02 13.12 -1.10
C ASP A 135 17.90 12.27 -0.50
N ASN A 136 17.28 11.40 -1.31
CA ASN A 136 16.18 10.52 -0.88
C ASN A 136 16.59 9.06 -0.64
N GLY A 137 17.89 8.72 -0.65
CA GLY A 137 18.35 7.36 -0.38
C GLY A 137 19.47 7.23 0.66
N TRP A 138 19.56 6.10 1.35
CA TRP A 138 20.54 5.89 2.43
C TRP A 138 21.88 5.34 1.95
N GLY A 139 21.97 4.89 0.71
CA GLY A 139 23.19 4.36 0.09
C GLY A 139 23.71 3.08 0.74
N MET A 140 22.82 2.30 1.35
CA MET A 140 23.15 1.06 2.03
C MET A 140 23.24 -0.11 1.05
N THR A 141 24.14 -1.04 1.30
CA THR A 141 24.13 -2.34 0.66
C THR A 141 23.07 -3.26 1.29
N TRP A 142 22.65 -4.30 0.58
CA TRP A 142 21.77 -5.31 1.16
C TRP A 142 22.38 -5.98 2.41
N GLU A 143 23.70 -6.19 2.43
CA GLU A 143 24.41 -6.74 3.57
C GLU A 143 24.29 -5.86 4.81
N GLU A 144 24.36 -4.53 4.64
CA GLU A 144 24.15 -3.57 5.72
C GLU A 144 22.69 -3.53 6.18
N ILE A 145 21.72 -3.58 5.26
CA ILE A 145 20.29 -3.63 5.60
C ILE A 145 19.98 -4.90 6.41
N ALA A 146 20.51 -6.05 5.98
CA ALA A 146 20.35 -7.32 6.67
C ALA A 146 21.04 -7.30 8.04
N ALA A 147 22.23 -6.72 8.16
CA ALA A 147 22.93 -6.58 9.44
C ALA A 147 22.27 -5.60 10.42
N ALA A 148 21.55 -4.60 9.88
CA ALA A 148 20.83 -3.59 10.67
C ALA A 148 19.42 -4.02 11.10
N SER A 149 18.94 -5.18 10.63
CA SER A 149 17.62 -5.71 10.92
C SER A 149 17.69 -7.16 11.44
N ASP A 150 16.55 -7.74 11.76
CA ASP A 150 16.41 -9.17 12.10
C ASP A 150 15.16 -9.71 11.41
N PHE A 151 15.06 -9.54 10.09
CA PHE A 151 13.88 -9.92 9.33
C PHE A 151 13.53 -11.41 9.52
N ALA A 152 12.26 -11.66 9.79
CA ALA A 152 11.70 -13.02 9.81
C ALA A 152 11.47 -13.57 8.40
N ALA A 153 11.24 -12.68 7.42
CA ALA A 153 11.10 -13.04 6.01
C ALA A 153 12.34 -13.77 5.47
N ARG A 154 12.09 -14.87 4.76
CA ARG A 154 13.08 -15.76 4.14
C ARG A 154 13.12 -15.61 2.62
N THR A 155 12.03 -15.14 2.03
CA THR A 155 11.97 -14.78 0.61
C THR A 155 11.50 -13.33 0.45
N PRO A 156 11.80 -12.68 -0.68
CA PRO A 156 11.35 -11.30 -0.93
C PRO A 156 9.85 -11.10 -0.74
N GLU A 157 9.03 -12.07 -1.17
CA GLU A 157 7.56 -12.00 -1.17
C GLU A 157 6.94 -12.13 0.23
N GLU A 158 7.74 -12.49 1.24
CA GLU A 158 7.35 -12.48 2.65
C GLU A 158 7.51 -11.09 3.29
N ILE A 159 7.93 -10.07 2.51
CA ILE A 159 8.02 -8.67 2.95
C ILE A 159 6.89 -7.85 2.31
N ILE A 160 6.14 -7.13 3.16
CA ILE A 160 5.22 -6.08 2.71
C ILE A 160 5.81 -4.72 3.11
N ASP A 161 5.90 -3.82 2.14
CA ASP A 161 6.20 -2.43 2.38
C ASP A 161 4.92 -1.63 2.60
N ILE A 162 4.97 -0.68 3.53
CA ILE A 162 3.90 0.24 3.88
C ILE A 162 4.40 1.67 3.62
N PRO A 163 4.51 2.09 2.34
CA PRO A 163 5.17 3.34 1.99
C PRO A 163 4.37 4.59 2.38
N THR A 164 3.04 4.48 2.53
CA THR A 164 2.20 5.62 2.86
C THR A 164 1.13 5.27 3.89
N ILE A 165 0.87 6.23 4.76
CA ILE A 165 -0.31 6.27 5.63
C ILE A 165 -0.82 7.70 5.70
N ALA A 166 -2.12 7.89 5.49
CA ALA A 166 -2.71 9.21 5.53
C ALA A 166 -4.17 9.16 5.99
N VAL A 167 -4.59 10.21 6.70
CA VAL A 167 -5.98 10.49 7.06
C VAL A 167 -6.35 11.85 6.49
N SER A 168 -7.48 11.90 5.78
CA SER A 168 -7.99 13.11 5.13
C SER A 168 -8.22 14.24 6.14
N LYS A 169 -8.01 15.47 5.69
CA LYS A 169 -8.13 16.68 6.52
C LYS A 169 -9.53 16.87 7.07
N ALA A 170 -10.55 16.51 6.29
CA ALA A 170 -11.95 16.63 6.69
C ALA A 170 -12.26 15.89 8.00
N TYR A 171 -11.44 14.88 8.34
CA TYR A 171 -11.62 14.07 9.53
C TYR A 171 -10.63 14.41 10.64
N GLN A 172 -9.62 15.26 10.41
CA GLN A 172 -8.61 15.63 11.40
C GLN A 172 -9.19 16.40 12.60
N GLY A 173 -8.67 16.13 13.80
CA GLY A 173 -9.11 16.77 15.05
C GLY A 173 -10.50 16.34 15.55
N HIS A 174 -11.25 15.55 14.78
CA HIS A 174 -12.52 14.98 15.20
C HIS A 174 -12.29 13.76 16.11
N ARG A 175 -13.24 13.45 17.01
CA ARG A 175 -13.23 12.18 17.78
C ARG A 175 -13.14 10.93 16.88
N GLU A 176 -13.40 11.09 15.59
CA GLU A 176 -13.40 10.04 14.58
C GLU A 176 -12.00 9.71 14.01
N VAL A 177 -10.98 10.59 14.11
CA VAL A 177 -9.60 10.32 13.63
C VAL A 177 -9.04 9.05 14.25
N ASP A 178 -9.16 8.95 15.57
CA ASP A 178 -8.64 7.81 16.33
C ASP A 178 -9.28 6.50 15.86
N GLY A 179 -10.55 6.55 15.44
CA GLY A 179 -11.24 5.42 14.82
C GLY A 179 -10.70 5.07 13.43
N ILE A 180 -10.45 6.07 12.57
CA ILE A 180 -9.97 5.84 11.19
C ILE A 180 -8.58 5.21 11.22
N SER A 181 -7.64 5.75 11.99
CA SER A 181 -6.29 5.18 12.09
C SER A 181 -6.32 3.77 12.67
N LYS A 182 -7.14 3.51 13.71
CA LYS A 182 -7.30 2.16 14.26
C LYS A 182 -7.91 1.19 13.26
N ALA A 183 -8.87 1.62 12.46
CA ALA A 183 -9.47 0.82 11.40
C ALA A 183 -8.45 0.46 10.31
N LEU A 184 -7.62 1.43 9.90
CA LEU A 184 -6.48 1.20 8.99
C LEU A 184 -5.49 0.18 9.57
N TYR A 185 -5.04 0.36 10.81
CA TYR A 185 -4.11 -0.57 11.46
C TYR A 185 -4.69 -1.97 11.62
N ALA A 186 -5.95 -2.09 12.05
CA ALA A 186 -6.64 -3.36 12.17
C ALA A 186 -6.72 -4.07 10.81
N MET A 187 -7.04 -3.34 9.74
CA MET A 187 -7.10 -3.91 8.40
C MET A 187 -5.71 -4.33 7.89
N VAL A 188 -4.66 -3.54 8.11
CA VAL A 188 -3.28 -3.94 7.76
C VAL A 188 -2.87 -5.23 8.47
N PHE A 189 -3.11 -5.33 9.78
CA PHE A 189 -2.83 -6.56 10.55
C PHE A 189 -3.58 -7.75 9.99
N GLN A 190 -4.89 -7.59 9.78
CA GLN A 190 -5.76 -8.63 9.26
C GLN A 190 -5.39 -9.05 7.84
N HIS A 191 -5.01 -8.10 6.99
CA HIS A 191 -4.56 -8.36 5.64
C HIS A 191 -3.26 -9.18 5.65
N ALA A 192 -2.26 -8.74 6.41
CA ALA A 192 -0.98 -9.44 6.50
C ALA A 192 -1.12 -10.86 7.08
N LEU A 193 -1.97 -11.05 8.10
CA LEU A 193 -2.23 -12.37 8.69
C LEU A 193 -2.85 -13.37 7.71
N ARG A 194 -3.55 -12.89 6.68
CA ARG A 194 -4.13 -13.70 5.59
C ARG A 194 -3.16 -13.91 4.42
N SER A 195 -1.99 -13.31 4.46
CA SER A 195 -0.94 -13.42 3.44
C SER A 195 0.22 -14.29 3.92
N SER A 196 1.19 -14.53 3.03
CA SER A 196 2.49 -15.15 3.35
C SER A 196 3.47 -14.20 4.04
N ALA A 197 3.13 -12.93 4.25
CA ALA A 197 4.06 -11.97 4.83
C ALA A 197 4.53 -12.41 6.23
N GLU A 198 5.78 -12.09 6.54
CA GLU A 198 6.41 -12.28 7.85
C GLU A 198 6.98 -10.96 8.39
N THR A 199 7.40 -10.07 7.48
CA THR A 199 8.04 -8.80 7.81
C THR A 199 7.32 -7.63 7.12
N TRP A 200 7.18 -6.54 7.85
CA TRP A 200 6.83 -5.24 7.32
C TRP A 200 8.04 -4.32 7.27
N VAL A 201 8.09 -3.47 6.27
CA VAL A 201 9.01 -2.32 6.20
C VAL A 201 8.21 -1.05 5.94
N CYS A 202 8.71 0.08 6.43
CA CYS A 202 8.16 1.39 6.09
C CYS A 202 9.20 2.48 6.37
N SER A 203 8.89 3.71 5.98
CA SER A 203 9.61 4.89 6.47
C SER A 203 8.60 5.92 6.93
N LEU A 204 8.80 6.48 8.12
CA LEU A 204 7.87 7.43 8.73
C LEU A 204 8.61 8.67 9.21
N GLU A 205 8.03 9.83 8.98
CA GLU A 205 8.43 11.05 9.67
C GLU A 205 8.27 10.86 11.20
N ARG A 206 9.08 11.54 12.00
CA ARG A 206 9.13 11.38 13.46
C ARG A 206 7.77 11.46 14.16
N VAL A 207 6.90 12.40 13.78
CA VAL A 207 5.58 12.57 14.41
C VAL A 207 4.65 11.38 14.12
N PRO A 208 4.35 11.02 12.85
CA PRO A 208 3.56 9.84 12.57
C PRO A 208 4.21 8.54 13.09
N TYR A 209 5.55 8.44 13.12
CA TYR A 209 6.24 7.31 13.75
C TYR A 209 5.84 7.13 15.23
N ILE A 210 5.92 8.20 16.03
CA ILE A 210 5.55 8.14 17.45
C ILE A 210 4.07 7.76 17.62
N LEU A 211 3.18 8.33 16.81
CA LEU A 211 1.74 8.04 16.87
C LEU A 211 1.45 6.58 16.53
N VAL A 212 2.07 6.04 15.47
CA VAL A 212 1.96 4.62 15.11
C VAL A 212 2.41 3.75 16.27
N GLN A 213 3.61 4.00 16.85
CA GLN A 213 4.13 3.21 17.96
C GLN A 213 3.18 3.19 19.17
N VAL A 214 2.62 4.35 19.55
CA VAL A 214 1.69 4.40 20.67
C VAL A 214 0.40 3.65 20.36
N SER A 215 -0.17 3.84 19.16
CA SER A 215 -1.42 3.21 18.76
C SER A 215 -1.31 1.71 18.55
N SER A 216 -0.15 1.21 18.13
CA SER A 216 0.09 -0.19 17.76
C SER A 216 0.79 -1.01 18.86
N VAL A 217 1.02 -0.42 20.03
CA VAL A 217 1.76 -1.02 21.15
C VAL A 217 3.21 -1.36 20.77
N TYR A 218 3.90 -0.43 20.12
CA TYR A 218 5.31 -0.49 19.71
C TYR A 218 5.61 -1.57 18.67
N VAL A 219 4.91 -1.53 17.53
CA VAL A 219 5.04 -2.56 16.48
C VAL A 219 6.32 -2.46 15.67
N MET A 220 6.88 -1.26 15.52
CA MET A 220 8.00 -0.99 14.62
C MET A 220 9.33 -0.99 15.36
N ASN A 221 10.38 -1.44 14.68
CA ASN A 221 11.77 -1.35 15.08
C ASN A 221 12.50 -0.41 14.11
N GLU A 222 13.48 0.33 14.62
CA GLU A 222 14.40 1.09 13.76
C GLU A 222 15.47 0.15 13.18
N PHE A 223 15.99 0.46 11.99
CA PHE A 223 17.21 -0.19 11.51
C PHE A 223 18.40 0.23 12.36
N ARG A 224 19.12 -0.73 12.94
CA ARG A 224 20.20 -0.47 13.89
C ARG A 224 21.30 0.37 13.25
N GLY A 225 21.56 1.54 13.84
CA GLY A 225 22.65 2.42 13.39
C GLY A 225 22.34 3.19 12.11
N VAL A 226 21.11 3.13 11.61
CA VAL A 226 20.66 3.92 10.46
C VAL A 226 20.04 5.21 10.98
N GLU A 227 20.64 6.35 10.62
CA GLU A 227 20.15 7.66 11.02
C GLU A 227 18.91 8.06 10.22
N SER A 228 18.06 8.86 10.87
CA SER A 228 16.96 9.53 10.20
C SER A 228 17.47 10.71 9.38
N LYS A 229 16.74 11.07 8.33
CA LYS A 229 17.12 12.17 7.43
C LYS A 229 15.93 12.74 6.68
N PRO A 230 16.10 13.87 5.97
CA PRO A 230 15.09 14.36 5.05
C PRO A 230 14.78 13.35 3.94
N TYR A 231 13.51 13.24 3.55
CA TYR A 231 13.03 12.28 2.55
C TYR A 231 11.72 12.76 1.93
N TYR A 232 11.74 13.07 0.62
CA TYR A 232 10.59 13.58 -0.16
C TYR A 232 9.79 14.70 0.56
N GLY A 233 10.52 15.74 0.99
CA GLY A 233 9.95 16.91 1.65
C GLY A 233 9.74 16.76 3.16
N ALA A 234 9.66 15.53 3.68
CA ALA A 234 9.64 15.30 5.12
C ALA A 234 11.02 15.61 5.73
N PRO A 235 11.12 16.35 6.85
CA PRO A 235 12.40 16.82 7.38
C PRO A 235 13.18 15.77 8.20
N ASP A 236 12.49 14.81 8.82
CA ASP A 236 13.10 13.79 9.69
C ASP A 236 12.36 12.45 9.56
N THR A 237 12.78 11.65 8.58
CA THR A 237 12.20 10.34 8.26
C THR A 237 13.09 9.22 8.76
N VAL A 238 12.46 8.27 9.46
CA VAL A 238 13.10 7.09 10.05
C VAL A 238 12.71 5.86 9.24
N PRO A 239 13.65 5.06 8.72
CA PRO A 239 13.35 3.77 8.15
C PRO A 239 13.08 2.75 9.28
N LEU A 240 12.04 1.94 9.09
CA LEU A 240 11.48 1.07 10.11
C LEU A 240 11.16 -0.31 9.55
N TRP A 241 11.13 -1.29 10.43
CA TRP A 241 10.73 -2.67 10.10
C TRP A 241 10.02 -3.36 11.27
N SER A 242 9.24 -4.39 10.98
CA SER A 242 8.55 -5.19 12.00
C SER A 242 8.40 -6.64 11.57
N ASN A 243 8.71 -7.59 12.46
CA ASN A 243 8.26 -8.97 12.30
C ASN A 243 6.86 -9.10 12.89
N PHE A 244 5.85 -8.72 12.12
CA PHE A 244 4.50 -8.49 12.65
C PHE A 244 3.86 -9.76 13.24
N ARG A 245 4.28 -10.97 12.83
CA ARG A 245 3.82 -12.22 13.46
C ARG A 245 4.38 -12.41 14.87
N HIS A 246 5.63 -12.01 15.11
CA HIS A 246 6.18 -11.97 16.46
C HIS A 246 5.43 -10.95 17.32
N HIS A 247 5.08 -9.80 16.73
CA HIS A 247 4.26 -8.79 17.40
C HIS A 247 2.85 -9.28 17.70
N GLU A 248 2.19 -9.97 16.77
CA GLU A 248 0.89 -10.60 17.00
C GLU A 248 0.94 -11.55 18.19
N ALA A 249 1.96 -12.42 18.25
CA ALA A 249 2.13 -13.35 19.35
C ALA A 249 2.36 -12.63 20.69
N TYR A 250 3.10 -11.51 20.67
CA TYR A 250 3.29 -10.63 21.82
C TYR A 250 1.97 -10.00 22.27
N LEU A 251 1.19 -9.41 21.36
CA LEU A 251 -0.11 -8.81 21.66
C LEU A 251 -1.07 -9.85 22.24
N ARG A 252 -1.17 -11.03 21.63
CA ARG A 252 -2.03 -12.12 22.09
C ARG A 252 -1.73 -12.52 23.54
N LYS A 253 -0.46 -12.51 23.93
CA LYS A 253 -0.01 -12.91 25.26
C LYS A 253 -0.12 -11.80 26.31
N TYR A 254 0.20 -10.56 25.95
CA TYR A 254 0.40 -9.48 26.91
C TYR A 254 -0.61 -8.32 26.79
N HIS A 255 -1.25 -8.17 25.63
CA HIS A 255 -2.21 -7.10 25.33
C HIS A 255 -3.45 -7.64 24.61
N PRO A 256 -4.21 -8.57 25.23
CA PRO A 256 -5.30 -9.29 24.57
C PRO A 256 -6.40 -8.39 24.00
N SER A 257 -6.66 -7.23 24.61
CA SER A 257 -7.62 -6.25 24.07
C SER A 257 -7.11 -5.59 22.78
N ALA A 258 -5.81 -5.26 22.70
CA ALA A 258 -5.23 -4.72 21.48
C ALA A 258 -5.13 -5.78 20.39
N HIS A 259 -4.79 -7.02 20.76
CA HIS A 259 -4.84 -8.17 19.87
C HIS A 259 -6.23 -8.32 19.25
N ALA A 260 -7.28 -8.40 20.06
CA ALA A 260 -8.65 -8.55 19.58
C ALA A 260 -9.10 -7.40 18.68
N MET A 261 -8.73 -6.15 19.00
CA MET A 261 -9.01 -5.00 18.14
C MET A 261 -8.32 -5.14 16.78
N PHE A 262 -7.05 -5.55 16.73
CA PHE A 262 -6.32 -5.65 15.46
C PHE A 262 -6.68 -6.89 14.64
N THR A 263 -6.92 -8.06 15.26
CA THR A 263 -7.16 -9.32 14.55
C THR A 263 -8.63 -9.60 14.28
N HIS A 264 -9.53 -9.03 15.08
CA HIS A 264 -10.98 -9.29 15.00
C HIS A 264 -11.82 -8.03 14.88
N SER A 265 -11.19 -6.84 14.85
CA SER A 265 -11.87 -5.55 14.80
C SER A 265 -12.76 -5.27 16.02
N ASP A 266 -12.49 -5.92 17.15
CA ASP A 266 -13.25 -5.74 18.38
C ASP A 266 -13.24 -4.26 18.81
N GLY A 267 -14.43 -3.71 19.09
CA GLY A 267 -14.60 -2.29 19.42
C GLY A 267 -14.64 -1.34 18.22
N LEU A 268 -14.51 -1.84 16.99
CA LEU A 268 -14.60 -1.04 15.74
C LEU A 268 -15.86 -1.36 14.93
N THR A 269 -16.36 -2.60 14.98
CA THR A 269 -17.44 -3.13 14.11
C THR A 269 -18.79 -2.42 14.21
N GLU A 270 -19.06 -1.71 15.32
CA GLU A 270 -20.26 -0.87 15.46
C GLU A 270 -20.27 0.30 14.46
N ARG A 271 -19.09 0.80 14.08
CA ARG A 271 -18.93 1.99 13.23
C ARG A 271 -18.31 1.70 11.88
N TYR A 272 -17.53 0.63 11.78
CA TYR A 272 -16.74 0.27 10.62
C TYR A 272 -17.16 -1.09 10.09
N TYR A 273 -17.54 -1.15 8.82
CA TYR A 273 -17.62 -2.39 8.07
C TYR A 273 -16.23 -2.74 7.51
N PHE A 274 -15.78 -3.96 7.73
CA PHE A 274 -14.51 -4.45 7.16
C PHE A 274 -14.82 -5.32 5.95
N GLY A 275 -14.67 -4.73 4.76
CA GLY A 275 -14.83 -5.40 3.48
C GLY A 275 -13.58 -6.20 3.16
N PHE A 276 -13.57 -7.46 3.57
CA PHE A 276 -12.65 -8.44 2.99
C PHE A 276 -13.25 -8.89 1.66
N SER A 277 -12.53 -8.70 0.57
CA SER A 277 -12.57 -9.71 -0.49
C SER A 277 -12.14 -11.05 0.15
N GLU A 278 -12.68 -12.19 -0.32
CA GLU A 278 -12.11 -13.50 0.01
C GLU A 278 -10.57 -13.43 -0.05
N PRO A 279 -9.83 -14.14 0.84
CA PRO A 279 -8.43 -13.81 1.16
C PRO A 279 -7.67 -13.50 -0.11
N ALA A 280 -6.85 -12.44 -0.13
CA ALA A 280 -6.04 -12.08 -1.29
C ALA A 280 -5.35 -13.34 -1.80
N GLN A 281 -5.95 -13.98 -2.80
CA GLN A 281 -5.39 -15.11 -3.49
C GLN A 281 -4.47 -14.42 -4.45
N TRP A 282 -3.28 -14.16 -3.95
CA TRP A 282 -2.17 -13.84 -4.80
C TRP A 282 -1.97 -15.07 -5.66
N GLU A 283 -2.69 -15.12 -6.77
CA GLU A 283 -2.41 -16.11 -7.78
C GLU A 283 -0.95 -15.87 -8.19
N PRO A 284 -0.12 -16.92 -8.22
CA PRO A 284 1.20 -16.79 -8.83
C PRO A 284 0.98 -16.19 -10.22
N LEU A 285 1.81 -15.21 -10.61
CA LEU A 285 1.86 -14.72 -11.98
C LEU A 285 1.85 -15.95 -12.88
N SER A 286 0.80 -16.08 -13.70
CA SER A 286 0.68 -17.21 -14.61
C SER A 286 1.99 -17.31 -15.39
N GLU A 287 2.61 -18.49 -15.40
CA GLU A 287 3.78 -18.81 -16.21
C GLU A 287 3.45 -18.77 -17.72
N GLU A 288 2.92 -17.67 -18.25
CA GLU A 288 3.10 -17.34 -19.65
C GLU A 288 4.55 -16.87 -19.83
N VAL A 289 5.39 -17.89 -20.01
CA VAL A 289 6.77 -17.89 -20.45
C VAL A 289 7.11 -16.65 -21.28
N ILE A 290 7.73 -15.64 -20.65
CA ILE A 290 8.59 -14.70 -21.36
C ILE A 290 9.83 -15.50 -21.75
N ASP A 291 9.96 -15.81 -23.04
CA ASP A 291 11.17 -16.45 -23.57
C ASP A 291 12.33 -15.43 -23.58
N LEU A 292 13.06 -15.38 -22.46
CA LEU A 292 14.22 -14.51 -22.24
C LEU A 292 15.45 -14.84 -23.13
N ARG A 293 15.33 -15.77 -24.08
CA ARG A 293 16.39 -16.10 -25.06
C ARG A 293 16.36 -15.25 -26.32
N LEU A 294 15.43 -14.31 -26.45
CA LEU A 294 15.30 -13.44 -27.63
C LEU A 294 16.01 -12.08 -27.53
N TYR A 295 16.73 -11.78 -26.44
CA TYR A 295 17.42 -10.50 -26.26
C TYR A 295 18.85 -10.62 -25.70
N SER A 296 19.62 -11.61 -26.16
CA SER A 296 21.06 -11.70 -25.83
C SER A 296 22.00 -11.52 -27.03
N ASP A 297 21.62 -10.72 -28.03
CA ASP A 297 22.56 -10.16 -29.00
C ASP A 297 22.49 -8.63 -29.03
N VAL A 298 23.23 -7.99 -28.12
CA VAL A 298 23.80 -6.65 -28.36
C VAL A 298 25.29 -6.68 -28.00
N PRO A 299 26.21 -6.24 -28.89
CA PRO A 299 27.65 -6.43 -28.73
C PRO A 299 28.26 -5.54 -27.65
N THR A 300 29.15 -6.09 -26.84
CA THR A 300 30.09 -5.32 -26.02
C THR A 300 31.17 -4.72 -26.91
N SER A 301 31.39 -3.41 -26.78
CA SER A 301 32.62 -2.74 -27.22
C SER A 301 33.85 -3.29 -26.53
#